data_AF-A0A1B7MPU0-F1
#
_entry.id   AF-A0A1B7MPU0-F1
#
_cell.length_a   1.000
_cell.length_b   1.000
_cell.length_c   1.000
_cell.angle_alpha   90.00
_cell.angle_beta   90.00
_cell.angle_gamma   90.00
#
_symmetry.space_group_name_H-M   'P 1'
#
loop_
_entity.id
_entity.type
_entity.pdbx_description
1 polymer ?
#
loop_
_entity_poly.entity_id
_entity_poly.type
_entity_poly.pdbx_seq_one_letter_code
_entity_poly.pdbx_strand_id
1 'polypeptide(L)'
;MSICRSYILQMSFVPPELVSCILQNGYHSPSGTPNYKLLKACALVSRTWSEPAQSLLFRSAIEINNYNIHKFLAALLSSESAARGRALGDCVRILEISISDDIQIINGGCNQDDFADLLLACPRVY
;
A
#
# COMPACT_ATOMS: atom_id res chain seq x y z
N MET A 1 29.65 -32.94 -26.59
CA MET A 1 28.32 -32.78 -25.97
C MET A 1 28.53 -32.13 -24.61
N SER A 2 28.64 -30.80 -24.58
CA SER A 2 28.84 -30.05 -23.33
C SER A 2 27.49 -29.73 -22.71
N ILE A 3 27.25 -30.26 -21.51
CA ILE A 3 26.11 -29.88 -20.67
C ILE A 3 26.46 -28.54 -20.04
N CYS A 4 25.92 -27.45 -20.61
CA CYS A 4 25.87 -26.16 -19.94
C CYS A 4 24.93 -26.30 -18.74
N ARG A 5 25.50 -26.61 -17.57
CA ARG A 5 24.85 -26.49 -16.27
C ARG A 5 24.57 -25.00 -16.07
N SER A 6 23.35 -24.57 -16.40
CA SER A 6 22.87 -23.25 -16.02
C SER A 6 22.93 -23.14 -14.51
N TYR A 7 23.97 -22.48 -14.00
CA TYR A 7 23.99 -21.95 -12.64
C TYR A 7 22.96 -20.83 -12.61
N ILE A 8 21.68 -21.20 -12.42
CA ILE A 8 20.74 -20.28 -11.81
C ILE A 8 21.37 -19.97 -10.46
N LEU A 9 22.02 -18.80 -10.37
CA LEU A 9 22.44 -18.23 -9.11
C LEU A 9 21.23 -18.35 -8.20
N GLN A 10 21.35 -19.22 -7.20
CA GLN A 10 20.32 -19.44 -6.21
C GLN A 10 20.20 -18.10 -5.50
N MET A 11 19.28 -17.24 -5.98
CA MET A 11 18.97 -15.96 -5.37
C MET A 11 18.73 -16.29 -3.91
N SER A 12 19.65 -15.84 -3.05
CA SER A 12 19.68 -16.16 -1.64
C SER A 12 18.30 -15.90 -1.08
N PHE A 13 17.62 -16.98 -0.69
CA PHE A 13 16.26 -16.89 -0.19
C PHE A 13 16.33 -16.22 1.18
N VAL A 14 16.05 -14.91 1.21
CA VAL A 14 15.96 -14.17 2.47
C VAL A 14 14.61 -14.53 3.10
N PRO A 15 14.59 -15.05 4.34
CA PRO A 15 13.35 -15.32 5.06
C PRO A 15 12.45 -14.07 5.13
N PRO A 16 11.13 -14.20 4.90
CA PRO A 16 10.18 -13.08 4.96
C PRO A 16 10.22 -12.31 6.29
N GLU A 17 10.56 -12.98 7.39
CA GLU A 17 10.69 -12.38 8.72
C GLU A 17 11.87 -11.40 8.77
N LEU A 18 13.00 -11.75 8.12
CA LEU A 18 14.15 -10.84 8.02
C LEU A 18 13.84 -9.66 7.11
N VAL A 19 13.15 -9.89 5.99
CA VAL A 19 12.67 -8.80 5.12
C VAL A 19 11.78 -7.85 5.89
N SER A 20 10.82 -8.37 6.66
CA SER A 20 9.93 -7.57 7.50
C SER A 20 10.70 -6.78 8.55
N CYS A 21 11.68 -7.40 9.22
CA CYS A 21 12.53 -6.73 10.19
C CYS A 21 13.33 -5.58 9.56
N ILE A 22 13.94 -5.80 8.39
CA ILE A 22 14.69 -4.77 7.65
C ILE A 22 13.75 -3.60 7.29
N LEU A 23 12.58 -3.90 6.74
CA LEU A 23 11.63 -2.88 6.33
C LEU A 23 11.06 -2.09 7.51
N GLN A 24 10.79 -2.74 8.65
CA GLN A 24 10.34 -2.05 9.86
C GLN A 24 11.41 -1.11 10.43
N ASN A 25 12.68 -1.52 10.41
CA ASN A 25 13.79 -0.66 10.83
C ASN A 25 14.00 0.53 9.87
N GLY A 26 13.80 0.32 8.57
CA GLY A 26 13.88 1.38 7.55
C GLY A 26 12.58 2.17 7.36
N TYR A 27 11.52 1.85 8.11
CA TYR A 27 10.18 2.38 7.87
C TYR A 27 10.10 3.87 8.13
N HIS A 28 10.68 4.36 9.24
CA HIS A 28 10.67 5.78 9.57
C HIS A 28 11.90 6.48 9.02
N SER A 29 11.69 7.63 8.39
CA SER A 29 12.74 8.57 8.07
C SER A 29 13.25 9.26 9.35
N PRO A 30 14.39 9.98 9.30
CA PRO A 30 14.87 10.77 10.45
C PRO A 30 13.85 11.81 10.96
N SER A 31 12.88 12.21 10.14
CA SER A 31 11.78 13.11 10.53
C SER A 31 10.57 12.39 11.15
N GLY A 32 10.65 11.08 11.38
CA GLY A 32 9.58 10.28 11.99
C GLY A 32 8.42 9.95 11.04
N THR A 33 8.53 10.28 9.76
CA THR A 33 7.50 9.99 8.74
C THR A 33 7.83 8.70 8.00
N PRO A 34 6.82 7.97 7.44
CA PRO A 34 7.08 6.80 6.62
C PRO A 34 8.01 7.12 5.43
N ASN A 35 9.04 6.31 5.24
CA ASN A 35 9.99 6.45 4.15
C ASN A 35 9.43 5.84 2.85
N TYR A 36 8.45 6.53 2.27
CA TYR A 36 7.76 6.08 1.05
C TYR A 36 8.72 5.81 -0.11
N LYS A 37 9.83 6.54 -0.22
CA LYS A 37 10.83 6.32 -1.27
C LYS A 37 11.50 4.95 -1.13
N LEU A 38 11.95 4.61 0.08
CA LEU A 38 12.56 3.31 0.36
C LEU A 38 11.56 2.18 0.17
N LEU A 39 10.35 2.31 0.73
CA LEU A 39 9.34 1.26 0.66
C LEU A 39 8.88 1.01 -0.79
N LYS A 40 8.72 2.06 -1.62
CA LYS A 40 8.43 1.91 -3.07
C LYS A 40 9.56 1.18 -3.79
N ALA A 41 10.82 1.48 -3.48
CA ALA A 41 11.96 0.78 -4.06
C ALA A 41 11.97 -0.70 -3.66
N CYS A 42 11.79 -0.99 -2.36
CA CYS A 42 11.73 -2.35 -1.82
C CYS A 42 10.58 -3.17 -2.41
N ALA A 43 9.43 -2.55 -2.64
CA ALA A 43 8.27 -3.22 -3.24
C ALA A 43 8.55 -3.75 -4.66
N LEU A 44 9.56 -3.23 -5.35
CA LEU A 44 9.95 -3.58 -6.72
C LEU A 44 11.16 -4.53 -6.81
N VAL A 45 11.82 -4.87 -5.69
CA VAL A 45 13.04 -5.69 -5.70
C VAL A 45 12.74 -7.14 -6.12
N SER A 46 11.77 -7.78 -5.47
CA SER A 46 11.38 -9.17 -5.72
C SER A 46 10.01 -9.47 -5.13
N ARG A 47 9.43 -10.63 -5.48
CA ARG A 47 8.13 -11.06 -4.92
C ARG A 47 8.15 -11.15 -3.39
N THR A 48 9.24 -11.66 -2.80
CA THR A 48 9.40 -11.79 -1.34
C THR A 48 9.43 -10.45 -0.63
N TRP A 49 9.93 -9.39 -1.29
CA TRP A 49 9.97 -8.03 -0.74
C TRP A 49 8.70 -7.24 -1.03
N SER A 50 7.97 -7.62 -2.08
CA SER A 50 6.83 -6.84 -2.59
C SER A 50 5.70 -6.74 -1.57
N GLU A 51 5.25 -7.88 -1.04
CA GLU A 51 4.15 -7.93 -0.08
C GLU A 51 4.45 -7.13 1.21
N PRO A 52 5.52 -7.42 1.98
CA PRO A 52 5.76 -6.71 3.25
C PRO A 52 6.04 -5.22 3.04
N ALA A 53 6.67 -4.82 1.92
CA ALA A 53 6.87 -3.42 1.60
C ALA A 53 5.54 -2.71 1.24
N GLN A 54 4.67 -3.38 0.47
CA GLN A 54 3.33 -2.86 0.17
C GLN A 54 2.49 -2.75 1.44
N SER A 55 2.52 -3.73 2.35
CA SER A 55 1.79 -3.64 3.62
C SER A 55 2.18 -2.41 4.43
N LEU A 56 3.47 -2.06 4.43
CA LEU A 56 3.95 -0.85 5.11
C LEU A 56 3.63 0.44 4.35
N LEU A 57 3.67 0.44 3.01
CA LEU A 57 3.25 1.58 2.18
C LEU A 57 1.80 1.95 2.44
N PHE A 58 0.92 0.94 2.49
CA PHE A 58 -0.52 1.13 2.67
C PHE A 58 -0.92 1.28 4.14
N ARG A 59 0.02 1.14 5.08
CA ARG A 59 -0.26 1.30 6.52
C ARG A 59 -0.78 2.69 6.86
N SER A 60 -0.24 3.72 6.21
CA SER A 60 -0.66 5.10 6.37
C SER A 60 -1.05 5.66 5.01
N ALA A 61 -2.36 5.62 4.73
CA ALA A 61 -2.98 6.23 3.56
C ALA A 61 -3.23 7.71 3.87
N ILE A 62 -2.17 8.50 3.71
CA ILE A 62 -2.18 9.95 3.94
C ILE A 62 -2.52 10.71 2.65
N GLU A 63 -2.99 11.94 2.79
CA GLU A 63 -3.31 12.85 1.68
C GLU A 63 -4.43 12.35 0.75
N ILE A 64 -5.40 11.60 1.28
CA ILE A 64 -6.60 11.26 0.53
C ILE A 64 -7.43 12.54 0.38
N ASN A 65 -7.70 12.95 -0.85
CA ASN A 65 -8.44 14.15 -1.18
C ASN A 65 -9.46 13.85 -2.27
N ASN A 66 -10.29 14.85 -2.58
CA ASN A 66 -11.33 14.77 -3.59
C ASN A 66 -10.84 14.20 -4.94
N TYR A 67 -9.60 14.46 -5.35
CA TYR A 67 -9.08 13.99 -6.64
C TYR A 67 -8.62 12.53 -6.67
N ASN A 68 -8.26 11.95 -5.52
CA ASN A 68 -7.66 10.62 -5.45
C ASN A 68 -8.52 9.60 -4.68
N ILE A 69 -9.56 10.03 -3.96
CA ILE A 69 -10.41 9.14 -3.18
C ILE A 69 -11.05 8.05 -4.04
N HIS A 70 -11.64 8.40 -5.18
CA HIS A 70 -12.26 7.40 -6.06
C HIS A 70 -11.24 6.42 -6.64
N LYS A 71 -9.99 6.85 -6.86
CA LYS A 71 -8.90 5.95 -7.29
C LYS A 71 -8.52 4.98 -6.18
N PHE A 72 -8.49 5.48 -4.94
CA PHE A 72 -8.19 4.66 -3.77
C PHE A 72 -9.31 3.65 -3.50
N LEU A 73 -10.57 4.09 -3.52
CA LEU A 73 -11.75 3.22 -3.44
C LEU A 73 -11.76 2.18 -4.55
N ALA A 74 -11.51 2.56 -5.80
CA ALA A 74 -11.42 1.61 -6.90
C ALA A 74 -10.31 0.57 -6.68
N ALA A 75 -9.17 0.96 -6.10
CA ALA A 75 -8.09 0.02 -5.77
C ALA A 75 -8.46 -0.97 -4.65
N LEU A 76 -9.33 -0.56 -3.72
CA LEU A 76 -9.80 -1.41 -2.62
C LEU A 76 -10.99 -2.30 -3.01
N LEU A 77 -11.91 -1.77 -3.82
CA LEU A 77 -13.21 -2.36 -4.12
C LEU A 77 -13.34 -2.99 -5.51
N SER A 78 -12.34 -2.84 -6.39
CA SER A 78 -12.39 -3.39 -7.74
C SER A 78 -12.66 -4.91 -7.72
N SER A 79 -13.71 -5.32 -8.43
CA SER A 79 -14.14 -6.72 -8.54
C SER A 79 -13.09 -7.62 -9.16
N GLU A 80 -12.27 -7.10 -10.08
CA GLU A 80 -11.19 -7.84 -10.75
C GLU A 80 -10.04 -8.18 -9.80
N SER A 81 -9.90 -7.43 -8.70
CA SER A 81 -8.80 -7.57 -7.75
C SER A 81 -9.26 -7.63 -6.30
N ALA A 82 -10.49 -8.10 -6.04
CA ALA A 82 -11.13 -8.04 -4.73
C ALA A 82 -10.31 -8.67 -3.59
N ALA A 83 -9.57 -9.76 -3.86
CA ALA A 83 -8.68 -10.36 -2.86
C ALA A 83 -7.47 -9.45 -2.53
N ARG A 84 -6.90 -8.80 -3.55
CA ARG A 84 -5.79 -7.85 -3.38
C ARG A 84 -6.27 -6.56 -2.73
N GLY A 85 -7.41 -6.02 -3.16
CA GLY A 85 -8.03 -4.83 -2.58
C GLY A 85 -8.31 -5.01 -1.08
N ARG A 86 -8.88 -6.16 -0.69
CA ARG A 86 -9.05 -6.54 0.72
C ARG A 86 -7.72 -6.61 1.47
N ALA A 87 -6.71 -7.28 0.91
CA ALA A 87 -5.38 -7.37 1.54
C ALA A 87 -4.73 -5.98 1.73
N LEU A 88 -4.95 -5.04 0.80
CA LEU A 88 -4.48 -3.66 0.93
C LEU A 88 -5.26 -2.92 2.03
N GLY A 89 -6.60 -3.03 2.05
CA GLY A 89 -7.46 -2.45 3.09
C GLY A 89 -7.11 -2.96 4.49
N ASP A 90 -6.80 -4.25 4.61
CA ASP A 90 -6.32 -4.90 5.85
C ASP A 90 -4.97 -4.38 6.33
N CYS A 91 -4.20 -3.70 5.48
CA CYS A 91 -2.94 -3.07 5.85
C CYS A 91 -3.14 -1.65 6.39
N VAL A 92 -4.20 -0.94 5.96
CA VAL A 92 -4.47 0.44 6.37
C VAL A 92 -4.73 0.53 7.87
N ARG A 93 -4.02 1.44 8.54
CA ARG A 93 -4.15 1.75 9.98
C ARG A 93 -4.46 3.22 10.20
N ILE A 94 -3.87 4.09 9.38
CA ILE A 94 -4.07 5.53 9.45
C ILE A 94 -4.63 5.98 8.11
N LEU A 95 -5.72 6.73 8.18
CA LEU A 95 -6.40 7.31 7.04
C LEU A 95 -6.55 8.80 7.27
N GLU A 96 -5.88 9.61 6.46
CA GLU A 96 -5.98 11.07 6.52
C GLU A 96 -6.71 11.55 5.27
N ILE A 97 -7.92 12.09 5.48
CA ILE A 97 -8.80 12.54 4.40
C ILE A 97 -9.03 14.03 4.52
N SER A 98 -8.70 14.76 3.46
CA SER A 98 -9.01 16.18 3.32
C SER A 98 -10.38 16.34 2.65
N ILE A 99 -11.38 16.71 3.45
CA ILE A 99 -12.71 17.09 2.99
C ILE A 99 -12.67 18.59 2.72
N SER A 100 -12.59 19.00 1.45
CA SER A 100 -12.75 20.42 1.10
C SER A 100 -14.23 20.76 0.98
N ASP A 101 -14.64 21.85 1.64
CA ASP A 101 -15.99 22.45 1.59
C ASP A 101 -16.27 23.22 0.29
N ASP A 102 -15.40 23.08 -0.72
CA ASP A 102 -15.57 23.75 -2.01
C ASP A 102 -16.84 23.27 -2.71
N ILE A 103 -17.91 24.05 -2.52
CA ILE A 103 -19.24 23.99 -3.18
C ILE A 103 -19.11 23.89 -4.72
N GLN A 104 -17.93 24.18 -5.29
CA GLN A 104 -17.65 24.14 -6.73
C GLN A 104 -17.25 22.76 -7.28
N ILE A 105 -17.04 21.73 -6.46
CA ILE A 105 -16.80 20.38 -7.00
C ILE A 105 -18.14 19.71 -7.30
N ILE A 106 -18.70 20.08 -8.45
CA ILE A 106 -20.01 19.62 -8.94
C ILE A 106 -20.06 18.09 -9.15
N ASN A 107 -18.93 17.36 -9.19
CA ASN A 107 -18.90 15.94 -9.59
C ASN A 107 -17.70 15.10 -9.09
N GLY A 108 -17.15 15.30 -7.88
CA GLY A 108 -16.00 14.47 -7.49
C GLY A 108 -15.34 14.74 -6.14
N GLY A 109 -16.10 15.20 -5.15
CA GLY A 109 -15.63 15.22 -3.76
C GLY A 109 -15.87 13.88 -3.08
N CYS A 110 -15.17 13.62 -1.96
CA CYS A 110 -15.54 12.55 -1.04
C CYS A 110 -16.96 12.79 -0.53
N ASN A 111 -17.94 12.02 -1.00
CA ASN A 111 -19.29 12.07 -0.45
C ASN A 111 -19.39 11.18 0.81
N GLN A 112 -20.51 11.26 1.53
CA GLN A 112 -20.69 10.49 2.77
C GLN A 112 -20.65 8.97 2.54
N ASP A 113 -21.13 8.50 1.39
CA ASP A 113 -21.14 7.08 1.04
C ASP A 113 -19.72 6.61 0.69
N ASP A 114 -18.95 7.40 -0.06
CA ASP A 114 -17.53 7.14 -0.35
C ASP A 114 -16.72 6.99 0.94
N PHE A 115 -16.97 7.88 1.92
CA PHE A 115 -16.33 7.81 3.22
C PHE A 115 -16.71 6.54 3.99
N ALA A 116 -18.01 6.20 3.99
CA ALA A 116 -18.49 4.98 4.65
C ALA A 116 -17.92 3.71 4.01
N ASP A 117 -17.94 3.63 2.67
CA ASP A 117 -17.35 2.53 1.90
C ASP A 117 -15.85 2.40 2.16
N LEU A 118 -15.16 3.53 2.31
CA LEU A 118 -13.74 3.55 2.59
C LEU A 118 -13.41 3.01 3.99
N LEU A 119 -14.20 3.39 5.00
CA LEU A 119 -14.07 2.85 6.35
C LEU A 119 -14.39 1.36 6.40
N LEU A 120 -15.41 0.91 5.67
CA LEU A 120 -15.77 -0.51 5.56
C LEU A 120 -14.67 -1.32 4.87
N ALA A 121 -14.01 -0.73 3.87
CA ALA A 121 -12.88 -1.36 3.17
C ALA A 121 -11.60 -1.43 4.02
N CYS A 122 -11.47 -0.60 5.07
CA CYS A 122 -10.29 -0.48 5.91
C CYS A 122 -10.60 -0.83 7.39
N PRO A 123 -10.84 -2.10 7.73
CA PRO A 123 -11.44 -2.51 9.02
C PRO A 123 -10.52 -2.33 10.25
N ARG A 124 -9.28 -1.88 10.05
CA ARG A 124 -8.25 -1.79 11.10
C ARG A 124 -7.75 -0.35 11.32
N VAL A 125 -8.48 0.63 10.79
CA VAL A 125 -8.27 2.05 11.11
C VAL A 125 -8.64 2.30 12.57
N TYR A 126 -7.85 3.11 13.27
CA TYR A 126 -8.08 3.50 14.67
C TYR A 126 -7.66 4.94 14.93
#